data_AF-A0A662HF50-F1
#
_entry.id   AF-A0A662HF50-F1
#
_cell.length_a   1.000
_cell.length_b   1.000
_cell.length_c   1.000
_cell.angle_alpha   90.00
_cell.angle_beta   90.00
_cell.angle_gamma   90.00
#
_symmetry.space_group_name_H-M   'P 1'
#
loop_
_entity.id
_entity.type
_entity.pdbx_description
1 polymer ?
#
loop_
_entity_poly.entity_id
_entity_poly.type
_entity_poly.pdbx_seq_one_letter_code
_entity_poly.pdbx_strand_id
1 'polypeptide(L)'
;GMVGVVHATSPIDAIQRFVGRVELGMIPSIIDTVVFIENGQVKKVFELETVVKIPHGLREADLARPVVVVRDFLTGEAEYELYVFGERTFVVPVKRTSTARVRKMESAIRSVIRKYIPDEEIEIEMAKNGNVIVYVDTEYYNVLLSSKARRKIERVGKRYGVNIMFRPKLG
;
A
#
# COMPACT_ATOMS: atom_id res chain seq x y z
N GLY A 1 29.75 -3.73 -5.29
CA GLY A 1 28.45 -4.17 -4.78
C GLY A 1 28.66 -5.13 -3.63
N MET A 2 27.80 -5.09 -2.63
CA MET A 2 27.82 -5.99 -1.48
C MET A 2 26.51 -6.77 -1.42
N VAL A 3 26.54 -8.01 -0.92
CA VAL A 3 25.33 -8.80 -0.67
C VAL A 3 25.37 -9.24 0.79
N GLY A 4 24.37 -8.83 1.55
CA GLY A 4 24.20 -9.20 2.96
C GLY A 4 22.98 -10.09 3.15
N VAL A 5 23.07 -11.07 4.07
CA VAL A 5 21.94 -11.93 4.44
C VAL A 5 21.49 -11.58 5.84
N VAL A 6 20.20 -11.26 5.98
CA VAL A 6 19.59 -10.89 7.27
C VAL A 6 18.36 -11.75 7.49
N HIS A 7 18.34 -12.50 8.61
CA HIS A 7 17.12 -13.17 9.05
C HIS A 7 16.09 -12.16 9.53
N ALA A 8 14.94 -12.09 8.88
CA ALA A 8 13.86 -11.17 9.18
C ALA A 8 12.50 -11.81 8.89
N THR A 9 11.49 -11.49 9.69
CA THR A 9 10.10 -11.94 9.49
C THR A 9 9.36 -11.11 8.44
N SER A 10 9.82 -9.88 8.20
CA SER A 10 9.35 -9.01 7.14
C SER A 10 10.52 -8.22 6.54
N PRO A 11 10.42 -7.77 5.28
CA PRO A 11 11.50 -7.00 4.65
C PRO A 11 11.82 -5.69 5.40
N ILE A 12 10.85 -5.05 6.04
CA ILE A 12 11.07 -3.80 6.78
C ILE A 12 11.91 -4.02 8.06
N ASP A 13 11.79 -5.19 8.70
CA ASP A 13 12.59 -5.53 9.88
C ASP A 13 14.10 -5.55 9.56
N ALA A 14 14.47 -5.92 8.33
CA ALA A 14 15.85 -5.92 7.88
C ALA A 14 16.41 -4.50 7.76
N ILE A 15 15.63 -3.57 7.22
CA ILE A 15 15.99 -2.14 7.10
C ILE A 15 16.08 -1.50 8.49
N GLN A 16 15.14 -1.83 9.38
CA GLN A 16 15.10 -1.29 10.76
C GLN A 16 16.35 -1.61 11.58
N ARG A 17 17.13 -2.63 11.22
CA ARG A 17 18.42 -2.92 11.89
C ARG A 17 19.47 -1.84 11.70
N PHE A 18 19.34 -1.01 10.67
CA PHE A 18 20.26 0.12 10.41
C PHE A 18 19.82 1.40 11.11
N VAL A 19 18.55 1.48 11.54
CA VAL A 19 18.02 2.63 12.25
C VAL A 19 18.74 2.78 13.59
N GLY A 20 19.30 3.97 13.83
CA GLY A 20 20.06 4.29 15.05
C GLY A 20 21.50 3.75 15.07
N ARG A 21 21.90 2.94 14.07
CA ARG A 21 23.31 2.52 13.89
C ARG A 21 24.07 3.40 12.92
N VAL A 22 23.35 4.00 11.96
CA VAL A 22 23.87 4.93 10.97
C VAL A 22 22.92 6.12 10.86
N GLU A 23 23.42 7.22 10.33
CA GLU A 23 22.59 8.37 10.00
C GLU A 23 21.57 8.00 8.92
N LEU A 24 20.35 8.57 9.05
CA LEU A 24 19.23 8.26 8.17
C LEU A 24 19.59 8.42 6.68
N GLY A 25 20.28 9.52 6.33
CA GLY A 25 20.67 9.81 4.94
C GLY A 25 21.73 8.85 4.37
N MET A 26 22.46 8.12 5.22
CA MET A 26 23.43 7.12 4.78
C MET A 26 22.78 5.76 4.48
N ILE A 27 21.54 5.52 4.92
CA ILE A 27 20.90 4.21 4.77
C ILE A 27 20.85 3.78 3.29
N PRO A 28 20.35 4.58 2.33
CA PRO A 28 20.33 4.15 0.92
C PRO A 28 21.72 3.94 0.31
N SER A 29 22.75 4.62 0.82
CA SER A 29 24.14 4.42 0.36
C SER A 29 24.74 3.10 0.85
N ILE A 30 24.18 2.50 1.91
CA ILE A 30 24.63 1.22 2.48
C ILE A 30 23.73 0.07 2.01
N ILE A 31 22.42 0.31 1.98
CA ILE A 31 21.39 -0.64 1.56
C ILE A 31 20.38 0.06 0.64
N ASP A 32 20.63 0.01 -0.67
CA ASP A 32 19.69 0.53 -1.67
C ASP A 32 18.58 -0.46 -2.02
N THR A 33 18.84 -1.78 -1.94
CA THR A 33 17.92 -2.84 -2.38
C THR A 33 17.77 -3.92 -1.32
N VAL A 34 16.53 -4.35 -1.05
CA VAL A 34 16.22 -5.46 -0.14
C VAL A 34 15.37 -6.51 -0.86
N VAL A 35 15.90 -7.72 -0.97
CA VAL A 35 15.19 -8.87 -1.58
C VAL A 35 14.69 -9.78 -0.47
N PHE A 36 13.37 -9.95 -0.38
CA PHE A 36 12.73 -10.82 0.61
C PHE A 36 12.41 -12.18 -0.01
N ILE A 37 12.90 -13.25 0.62
CA ILE A 37 12.69 -14.62 0.19
C ILE A 37 11.75 -15.32 1.16
N GLU A 38 10.69 -15.93 0.61
CA GLU A 38 9.72 -16.73 1.36
C GLU A 38 9.47 -18.03 0.60
N ASN A 39 9.54 -19.18 1.29
CA ASN A 39 9.34 -20.51 0.68
C ASN A 39 10.20 -20.77 -0.57
N GLY A 40 11.45 -20.29 -0.57
CA GLY A 40 12.39 -20.45 -1.67
C GLY A 40 12.13 -19.54 -2.90
N GLN A 41 11.18 -18.60 -2.81
CA GLN A 41 10.84 -17.68 -3.88
C GLN A 41 11.06 -16.23 -3.46
N VAL A 42 11.44 -15.37 -4.40
CA VAL A 42 11.47 -13.91 -4.18
C VAL A 42 10.04 -13.43 -4.02
N LYS A 43 9.67 -13.06 -2.81
CA LYS A 43 8.32 -12.63 -2.46
C LYS A 43 8.13 -11.13 -2.64
N LYS A 44 9.20 -10.36 -2.39
CA LYS A 44 9.17 -8.90 -2.49
C LYS A 44 10.56 -8.32 -2.73
N VAL A 45 10.63 -7.23 -3.46
CA VAL A 45 11.86 -6.44 -3.64
C VAL A 45 11.54 -5.01 -3.25
N PHE A 46 12.31 -4.45 -2.32
CA PHE A 46 12.27 -3.05 -1.97
C PHE A 46 13.46 -2.30 -2.51
N GLU A 47 13.21 -1.07 -2.95
CA GLU A 47 14.21 -0.05 -3.22
C GLU A 47 14.11 1.06 -2.18
N LEU A 48 15.25 1.64 -1.81
CA LEU A 48 15.36 2.73 -0.85
C LEU A 48 15.95 3.96 -1.54
N GLU A 49 15.31 5.11 -1.37
CA GLU A 49 15.80 6.40 -1.86
C GLU A 49 15.67 7.48 -0.79
N THR A 50 16.58 8.45 -0.79
CA THR A 50 16.44 9.66 0.05
C THR A 50 15.80 10.77 -0.78
N VAL A 51 14.69 11.34 -0.27
CA VAL A 51 14.04 12.51 -0.87
C VAL A 51 13.78 13.58 0.18
N VAL A 52 13.74 14.84 -0.24
CA VAL A 52 13.33 15.96 0.62
C VAL A 52 11.84 16.20 0.40
N LYS A 53 11.03 15.93 1.42
CA LYS A 53 9.57 16.17 1.37
C LYS A 53 8.97 16.37 2.76
N ILE A 54 7.67 16.64 2.80
CA ILE A 54 6.88 16.60 4.04
C ILE A 54 6.58 15.12 4.35
N PRO A 55 7.03 14.57 5.50
CA PRO A 55 6.77 13.18 5.83
C PRO A 55 5.29 12.87 6.00
N HIS A 56 4.92 11.64 5.70
CA HIS A 56 3.56 11.15 5.88
C HIS A 56 3.09 11.28 7.34
N GLY A 57 1.88 11.79 7.54
CA GLY A 57 1.30 11.98 8.87
C GLY A 57 1.62 13.31 9.54
N LEU A 58 2.47 14.15 8.94
CA LEU A 58 2.72 15.53 9.38
C LEU A 58 1.94 16.55 8.53
N ARG A 59 1.69 17.74 9.08
CA ARG A 59 0.98 18.84 8.40
C ARG A 59 1.97 19.86 7.85
N GLU A 60 1.52 20.69 6.89
CA GLU A 60 2.35 21.64 6.14
C GLU A 60 3.16 22.66 6.97
N ALA A 61 2.84 22.86 8.25
CA ALA A 61 3.60 23.74 9.14
C ALA A 61 4.99 23.18 9.52
N ASP A 62 5.25 21.91 9.22
CA ASP A 62 6.54 21.25 9.41
C ASP A 62 7.42 21.41 8.18
N LEU A 63 8.56 22.12 8.31
CA LEU A 63 9.54 22.26 7.22
C LEU A 63 9.91 20.90 6.62
N ALA A 64 10.03 20.88 5.28
CA ALA A 64 10.47 19.72 4.51
C ALA A 64 11.82 19.22 5.04
N ARG A 65 11.98 17.90 5.08
CA ARG A 65 13.16 17.25 5.64
C ARG A 65 13.56 16.03 4.83
N PRO A 66 14.79 15.51 5.02
CA PRO A 66 15.19 14.25 4.43
C PRO A 66 14.30 13.11 4.94
N VAL A 67 13.73 12.36 4.01
CA VAL A 67 12.93 11.16 4.24
C VAL A 67 13.52 10.05 3.39
N VAL A 68 13.80 8.90 4.00
CA VAL A 68 14.11 7.69 3.23
C VAL A 68 12.81 7.01 2.89
N VAL A 69 12.51 6.90 1.60
CA VAL A 69 11.31 6.25 1.09
C VAL A 69 11.68 4.83 0.71
N VAL A 70 10.91 3.86 1.21
CA VAL A 70 11.02 2.45 0.85
C VAL A 70 9.87 2.12 -0.09
N ARG A 71 10.19 1.76 -1.34
CA ARG A 71 9.19 1.46 -2.38
C ARG A 71 9.25 0.01 -2.78
N ASP A 72 8.11 -0.53 -3.19
CA ASP A 72 8.07 -1.79 -3.93
C ASP A 72 8.71 -1.57 -5.30
N PHE A 73 9.76 -2.33 -5.61
CA PHE A 73 10.52 -2.18 -6.86
C PHE A 73 9.68 -2.48 -8.10
N LEU A 74 8.71 -3.40 -8.02
CA LEU A 74 7.88 -3.77 -9.16
C LEU A 74 6.80 -2.72 -9.45
N THR A 75 6.22 -2.12 -8.41
CA THR A 75 5.12 -1.15 -8.58
C THR A 75 5.55 0.30 -8.51
N GLY A 76 6.74 0.59 -7.97
CA GLY A 76 7.22 1.94 -7.67
C GLY A 76 6.47 2.61 -6.51
N GLU A 77 5.57 1.90 -5.83
CA GLU A 77 4.74 2.48 -4.77
C GLU A 77 5.51 2.53 -3.45
N ALA A 78 5.52 3.70 -2.81
CA ALA A 78 6.04 3.86 -1.46
C ALA A 78 5.21 3.05 -0.46
N GLU A 79 5.88 2.22 0.34
CA GLU A 79 5.25 1.41 1.39
C GLU A 79 5.62 1.90 2.78
N TYR A 80 6.84 2.40 2.96
CA TYR A 80 7.31 2.97 4.21
C TYR A 80 8.07 4.28 3.98
N GLU A 81 8.05 5.14 4.98
CA GLU A 81 8.89 6.32 5.10
C GLU A 81 9.66 6.25 6.41
N LEU A 82 10.95 6.55 6.34
CA LEU A 82 11.78 6.74 7.50
C LEU A 82 12.17 8.22 7.60
N TYR A 83 11.96 8.82 8.76
CA TYR A 83 12.30 10.21 9.00
C TYR A 83 12.66 10.46 10.47
N VAL A 84 13.42 11.51 10.72
CA VAL A 84 13.76 11.95 12.07
C VAL A 84 12.71 12.95 12.56
N PHE A 85 12.25 12.77 13.81
CA PHE A 85 11.44 13.72 14.53
C PHE A 85 11.97 13.85 15.97
N GLY A 86 12.43 15.05 16.32
CA GLY A 86 13.26 15.25 17.52
C GLY A 86 14.57 14.47 17.40
N GLU A 87 14.86 13.64 18.41
CA GLU A 87 16.06 12.77 18.45
C GLU A 87 15.77 11.32 18.05
N ARG A 88 14.55 11.03 17.57
CA ARG A 88 14.13 9.66 17.25
C ARG A 88 13.89 9.50 15.75
N THR A 89 14.31 8.35 15.23
CA THR A 89 13.97 7.93 13.86
C THR A 89 12.68 7.14 13.90
N PHE A 90 11.71 7.53 13.08
CA PHE A 90 10.44 6.85 12.90
C PHE A 90 10.46 6.05 11.62
N VAL A 91 9.80 4.90 11.62
CA VAL A 91 9.52 4.09 10.44
C VAL A 91 8.00 4.00 10.31
N VAL A 92 7.45 4.68 9.32
CA VAL A 92 6.02 4.90 9.18
C VAL A 92 5.53 4.22 7.90
N PRO A 93 4.54 3.32 7.97
CA PRO A 93 3.92 2.77 6.77
C PRO A 93 3.12 3.88 6.05
N VAL A 94 3.36 4.04 4.75
CA VAL A 94 2.72 5.08 3.90
C VAL A 94 1.73 4.53 2.90
N LYS A 95 1.88 3.27 2.50
CA LYS A 95 0.69 2.50 2.17
C LYS A 95 -0.13 2.53 3.44
N ARG A 96 -1.38 2.98 3.33
CA ARG A 96 -2.40 2.55 4.27
C ARG A 96 -2.25 1.04 4.28
N THR A 97 -1.59 0.50 5.30
CA THR A 97 -1.74 -0.90 5.68
C THR A 97 -3.22 -1.09 5.50
N SER A 98 -3.61 -1.92 4.55
CA SER A 98 -4.98 -2.36 4.48
C SER A 98 -5.15 -3.00 5.85
N THR A 99 -5.67 -2.20 6.79
CA THR A 99 -5.86 -2.63 8.17
C THR A 99 -6.58 -3.97 8.05
N ALA A 100 -6.44 -4.87 9.02
CA ALA A 100 -7.21 -6.12 8.94
C ALA A 100 -8.70 -5.85 8.60
N ARG A 101 -9.21 -4.68 9.00
CA ARG A 101 -10.47 -4.06 8.54
C ARG A 101 -10.55 -3.79 7.03
N VAL A 102 -9.60 -3.09 6.40
CA VAL A 102 -9.58 -2.86 4.94
C VAL A 102 -9.43 -4.16 4.16
N ARG A 103 -8.56 -5.11 4.57
CA ARG A 103 -8.48 -6.43 3.90
C ARG A 103 -9.78 -7.21 4.01
N LYS A 104 -10.40 -7.22 5.20
CA LYS A 104 -11.73 -7.83 5.40
C LYS A 104 -12.80 -7.12 4.57
N MET A 105 -12.73 -5.79 4.46
CA MET A 105 -13.64 -5.00 3.65
C MET A 105 -13.49 -5.32 2.17
N GLU A 106 -12.27 -5.30 1.65
CA GLU A 106 -11.95 -5.64 0.27
C GLU A 106 -12.40 -7.06 -0.08
N SER A 107 -12.06 -8.04 0.76
CA SER A 107 -12.50 -9.43 0.61
C SER A 107 -14.04 -9.57 0.65
N ALA A 108 -14.71 -8.82 1.53
CA ALA A 108 -16.18 -8.80 1.60
C ALA A 108 -16.81 -8.18 0.36
N ILE A 109 -16.25 -7.08 -0.17
CA ILE A 109 -16.70 -6.43 -1.39
C ILE A 109 -16.48 -7.36 -2.58
N ARG A 110 -15.26 -7.88 -2.76
CA ARG A 110 -14.88 -8.84 -3.80
C ARG A 110 -15.77 -10.08 -3.79
N SER A 111 -16.06 -10.65 -2.63
CA SER A 111 -16.93 -11.83 -2.48
C SER A 111 -18.38 -11.60 -2.92
N VAL A 112 -18.88 -10.37 -2.87
CA VAL A 112 -20.21 -10.01 -3.40
C VAL A 112 -20.15 -9.78 -4.90
N ILE A 113 -19.12 -9.10 -5.39
CA ILE A 113 -18.97 -8.73 -6.81
C ILE A 113 -18.71 -9.96 -7.68
N ARG A 114 -17.88 -10.91 -7.22
CA ARG A 114 -17.57 -12.17 -7.94
C ARG A 114 -18.79 -13.07 -8.21
N LYS A 115 -19.96 -12.75 -7.64
CA LYS A 115 -21.23 -13.45 -7.93
C LYS A 115 -21.87 -12.96 -9.22
N TYR A 116 -21.36 -11.88 -9.79
CA TYR A 116 -21.89 -11.23 -10.98
C TYR A 116 -20.88 -11.20 -12.13
N ILE A 117 -19.58 -11.16 -11.81
CA ILE A 117 -18.49 -11.00 -12.79
C ILE A 117 -17.29 -11.88 -12.40
N PRO A 118 -16.40 -12.26 -13.34
CA PRO A 118 -15.17 -12.99 -13.04
C PRO A 118 -14.27 -12.24 -12.03
N ASP A 119 -13.50 -12.96 -11.21
CA ASP A 119 -12.69 -12.34 -10.15
C ASP A 119 -11.49 -11.56 -10.72
N GLU A 120 -10.98 -12.01 -11.86
CA GLU A 120 -9.91 -11.37 -12.64
C GLU A 120 -10.33 -9.97 -13.13
N GLU A 121 -11.64 -9.75 -13.30
CA GLU A 121 -12.19 -8.48 -13.75
C GLU A 121 -12.44 -7.47 -12.63
N ILE A 122 -12.15 -7.86 -11.37
CA ILE A 122 -12.40 -7.02 -10.20
C ILE A 122 -11.10 -6.36 -9.75
N GLU A 123 -10.99 -5.07 -10.03
CA GLU A 123 -9.94 -4.22 -9.48
C GLU A 123 -10.54 -3.23 -8.47
N ILE A 124 -9.98 -3.19 -7.26
CA ILE A 124 -10.51 -2.39 -6.14
C ILE A 124 -9.45 -1.41 -5.67
N GLU A 125 -9.75 -0.12 -5.77
CA GLU A 125 -8.89 0.98 -5.31
C GLU A 125 -9.50 1.67 -4.09
N MET A 126 -8.68 1.91 -3.07
CA MET A 126 -9.09 2.60 -1.84
C MET A 126 -8.78 4.10 -1.95
N ALA A 127 -9.78 4.92 -2.25
CA ALA A 127 -9.60 6.36 -2.38
C ALA A 127 -9.35 7.05 -1.03
N LYS A 128 -8.66 8.21 -1.07
CA LYS A 128 -8.26 8.97 0.12
C LYS A 128 -9.45 9.44 0.99
N ASN A 129 -10.66 9.56 0.43
CA ASN A 129 -11.82 10.19 1.06
C ASN A 129 -12.82 9.20 1.70
N GLY A 130 -12.43 7.95 1.97
CA GLY A 130 -13.35 6.93 2.46
C GLY A 130 -14.27 6.34 1.38
N ASN A 131 -13.91 6.56 0.11
CA ASN A 131 -14.55 5.93 -1.04
C ASN A 131 -13.74 4.71 -1.47
N VAL A 132 -14.41 3.71 -1.99
CA VAL A 132 -13.83 2.54 -2.65
C VAL A 132 -14.24 2.60 -4.11
N ILE A 133 -13.28 2.60 -5.02
CA ILE A 133 -13.52 2.57 -6.45
C ILE A 133 -13.35 1.13 -6.91
N VAL A 134 -14.35 0.61 -7.60
CA VAL A 134 -14.30 -0.70 -8.24
C VAL A 134 -14.23 -0.46 -9.74
N TYR A 135 -13.11 -0.84 -10.35
CA TYR A 135 -12.93 -0.84 -11.79
C TYR A 135 -13.35 -2.18 -12.37
N VAL A 136 -14.13 -2.12 -13.44
CA VAL A 136 -14.67 -3.28 -14.16
C VAL A 136 -14.73 -2.98 -15.65
N ASP A 137 -14.67 -4.01 -16.48
CA ASP A 137 -14.87 -3.81 -17.92
C ASP A 137 -16.26 -3.29 -18.25
N THR A 138 -16.34 -2.56 -19.36
CA THR A 138 -17.57 -1.88 -19.81
C THR A 138 -18.74 -2.87 -20.00
N GLU A 139 -18.44 -4.11 -20.38
CA GLU A 139 -19.43 -5.19 -20.53
C GLU A 139 -20.11 -5.57 -19.22
N TYR A 140 -19.39 -5.48 -18.09
CA TYR A 140 -19.88 -5.83 -16.77
C TYR A 140 -20.44 -4.64 -15.99
N TYR A 141 -20.11 -3.41 -16.40
CA TYR A 141 -20.54 -2.18 -15.74
C TYR A 141 -22.06 -2.12 -15.56
N ASN A 142 -22.82 -2.46 -16.62
CA ASN A 142 -24.29 -2.47 -16.59
C ASN A 142 -24.85 -3.55 -15.65
N VAL A 143 -24.20 -4.71 -15.57
CA VAL A 143 -24.61 -5.83 -14.70
C VAL A 143 -24.50 -5.41 -13.22
N LEU A 144 -23.42 -4.72 -12.87
CA LEU A 144 -23.18 -4.25 -11.51
C LEU A 144 -24.04 -3.04 -11.12
N LEU A 145 -24.42 -2.22 -12.09
CA LEU A 145 -25.39 -1.13 -11.88
C LEU A 145 -26.84 -1.60 -11.80
N SER A 146 -27.13 -2.87 -12.08
CA SER A 146 -28.47 -3.42 -11.84
C SER A 146 -28.92 -3.18 -10.39
N SER A 147 -30.20 -2.85 -10.20
CA SER A 147 -30.76 -2.46 -8.90
C SER A 147 -30.51 -3.51 -7.79
N LYS A 148 -30.46 -4.79 -8.17
CA LYS A 148 -30.22 -5.92 -7.27
C LYS A 148 -28.74 -6.07 -6.87
N ALA A 149 -27.81 -5.93 -7.81
CA ALA A 149 -26.38 -6.01 -7.56
C ALA A 149 -25.91 -4.79 -6.75
N ARG A 150 -26.25 -3.59 -7.22
CA ARG A 150 -25.93 -2.32 -6.59
C ARG A 150 -26.37 -2.26 -5.12
N ARG A 151 -27.63 -2.61 -4.83
CA ARG A 151 -28.16 -2.61 -3.45
C ARG A 151 -27.41 -3.57 -2.52
N LYS A 152 -26.93 -4.72 -3.02
CA LYS A 152 -26.13 -5.66 -2.22
C LYS A 152 -24.73 -5.13 -1.96
N ILE A 153 -24.09 -4.54 -2.96
CA ILE A 153 -22.72 -4.00 -2.85
C ILE A 153 -22.71 -2.78 -1.93
N GLU A 154 -23.64 -1.84 -2.11
CA GLU A 154 -23.80 -0.67 -1.22
C GLU A 154 -24.06 -1.07 0.23
N ARG A 155 -24.81 -2.17 0.49
CA ARG A 155 -25.03 -2.68 1.85
C ARG A 155 -23.72 -3.14 2.51
N VAL A 156 -22.80 -3.73 1.75
CA VAL A 156 -21.48 -4.09 2.26
C VAL A 156 -20.67 -2.82 2.54
N GLY A 157 -20.65 -1.85 1.63
CA GLY A 157 -19.99 -0.56 1.85
C GLY A 157 -20.43 0.14 3.13
N LYS A 158 -21.75 0.22 3.36
CA LYS A 158 -22.34 0.78 4.59
C LYS A 158 -21.87 0.07 5.86
N ARG A 159 -21.72 -1.26 5.84
CA ARG A 159 -21.22 -2.03 7.00
C ARG A 159 -19.80 -1.62 7.40
N TYR A 160 -18.97 -1.25 6.43
CA TYR A 160 -17.59 -0.84 6.68
C TYR A 160 -17.39 0.67 6.80
N GLY A 161 -18.44 1.46 6.53
CA GLY A 161 -18.42 2.93 6.59
C GLY A 161 -17.81 3.57 5.35
N VAL A 162 -17.96 2.95 4.18
CA VAL A 162 -17.39 3.44 2.91
C VAL A 162 -18.46 3.54 1.82
N ASN A 163 -18.27 4.49 0.90
CA ASN A 163 -19.07 4.56 -0.32
C ASN A 163 -18.38 3.81 -1.45
N ILE A 164 -19.11 2.95 -2.14
CA ILE A 164 -18.57 2.18 -3.27
C ILE A 164 -18.99 2.84 -4.57
N MET A 165 -18.02 3.17 -5.42
CA MET A 165 -18.22 3.74 -6.74
C MET A 165 -17.76 2.74 -7.80
N PHE A 166 -18.50 2.63 -8.90
CA PHE A 166 -18.09 1.83 -10.04
C PHE A 166 -17.52 2.74 -11.11
N ARG A 167 -16.44 2.31 -11.76
CA ARG A 167 -15.90 2.96 -12.95
C ARG A 167 -15.57 1.90 -14.01
N PRO A 168 -15.76 2.20 -15.30
CA PRO A 168 -15.21 1.36 -16.35
C PRO A 168 -13.68 1.37 -16.27
N LYS A 169 -13.03 0.23 -16.47
CA LYS A 169 -11.60 0.17 -16.80
C LYS A 169 -11.42 0.94 -18.12
N LEU A 170 -10.66 2.02 -18.08
CA LEU A 170 -10.24 2.70 -19.30
C LEU A 170 -9.12 1.84 -19.89
N GLY A 171 -9.43 1.15 -20.99
CA GLY A 171 -8.42 0.47 -21.79
C GLY A 171 -7.47 1.43 -22.47
#